data_AF-A0A922S7J8-F1
#
_entry.id   AF-A0A922S7J8-F1
#
_cell.length_a   1.000
_cell.length_b   1.000
_cell.length_c   1.000
_cell.angle_alpha   90.00
_cell.angle_beta   90.00
_cell.angle_gamma   90.00
#
_symmetry.space_group_name_H-M   'P 1'
#
loop_
_entity.id
_entity.type
_entity.pdbx_description
1 polymer ?
#
loop_
_entity_poly.entity_id
_entity_poly.type
_entity_poly.pdbx_seq_one_letter_code
_entity_poly.pdbx_strand_id
1 'polypeptide(L)'
;MARYNPDVDNEYHLYTRSNPLVSQPIVQGNNALLAASNFDPNKRTIILIHGFLGNILSGFNTVLVPAFILAGDVNVIVVDWGKGAHLGFNGISSGRSVGRFINWLNQASGANVENYHILGYSVGAHQAGIVGRSLLGRPSYLTGMETTA
;
A
#
# COMPACT_ATOMS: atom_id res chain seq x y z
N MET A 1 25.67 8.24 -0.36
CA MET A 1 24.25 7.89 -0.61
C MET A 1 23.56 7.74 0.73
N ALA A 2 22.44 8.42 0.95
CA ALA A 2 21.67 8.23 2.18
C ALA A 2 21.09 6.81 2.21
N ARG A 3 21.16 6.14 3.36
CA ARG A 3 20.60 4.80 3.55
C ARG A 3 19.07 4.89 3.50
N TYR A 4 18.44 4.03 2.70
CA TYR A 4 16.98 3.92 2.62
C TYR A 4 16.34 3.79 4.00
N ASN A 5 15.36 4.66 4.31
CA ASN A 5 14.55 4.64 5.51
C ASN A 5 13.06 4.49 5.13
N PRO A 6 12.47 3.29 5.23
CA PRO A 6 11.13 3.05 4.72
C PRO A 6 10.02 3.85 5.43
N ASP A 7 10.24 4.34 6.66
CA ASP A 7 9.23 5.16 7.36
C ASP A 7 9.15 6.60 6.82
N VAL A 8 10.14 7.02 6.01
CA VAL A 8 10.20 8.35 5.39
C VAL A 8 10.15 8.24 3.87
N ASP A 9 10.76 7.19 3.32
CA ASP A 9 10.95 7.01 1.89
C ASP A 9 9.81 6.27 1.19
N ASN A 10 8.97 5.53 1.92
CA ASN A 10 7.74 4.97 1.35
C ASN A 10 6.72 6.07 1.12
N GLU A 11 6.15 6.09 -0.08
CA GLU A 11 5.09 7.01 -0.46
C GLU A 11 3.78 6.23 -0.63
N TYR A 12 2.69 6.75 -0.08
CA TYR A 12 1.39 6.09 -0.08
C TYR A 12 0.40 6.93 -0.89
N HIS A 13 -0.07 6.37 -2.00
CA HIS A 13 -0.87 7.07 -2.99
C HIS A 13 -2.30 6.56 -2.99
N LEU A 14 -3.23 7.40 -2.53
CA LEU A 14 -4.65 7.08 -2.49
C LEU A 14 -5.34 7.42 -3.81
N TYR A 15 -5.98 6.42 -4.40
CA TYR A 15 -6.95 6.54 -5.47
C TYR A 15 -8.33 6.14 -4.96
N THR A 16 -9.35 6.87 -5.40
CA THR A 16 -10.76 6.56 -5.17
C THR A 16 -11.54 6.90 -6.44
N ARG A 17 -12.85 6.60 -6.46
CA ARG A 17 -13.72 7.03 -7.57
C ARG A 17 -13.75 8.55 -7.76
N SER A 18 -13.51 9.32 -6.70
CA SER A 18 -13.46 10.79 -6.75
C SER A 18 -12.15 11.33 -7.33
N ASN A 19 -11.10 10.51 -7.39
CA ASN A 19 -9.80 10.88 -7.95
C ASN A 19 -9.13 9.68 -8.65
N PRO A 20 -9.73 9.15 -9.74
CA PRO A 20 -9.29 7.89 -10.35
C PRO A 20 -7.98 8.02 -11.14
N LEU A 21 -7.60 9.24 -11.53
CA LEU A 21 -6.43 9.50 -12.38
C LEU A 21 -5.25 10.10 -11.62
N VAL A 22 -5.52 10.87 -10.56
CA VAL A 22 -4.49 11.60 -9.80
C VAL A 22 -4.62 11.22 -8.33
N SER A 23 -3.56 10.63 -7.78
CA SER A 23 -3.56 10.22 -6.37
C SER A 23 -3.52 11.40 -5.41
N GLN A 24 -4.03 11.15 -4.20
CA GLN A 24 -3.78 11.99 -3.04
C GLN A 24 -2.71 11.33 -2.16
N PRO A 25 -1.71 12.07 -1.67
CA PRO A 25 -0.71 11.51 -0.78
C PRO A 25 -1.32 11.27 0.60
N ILE A 26 -1.04 10.10 1.19
CA ILE A 26 -1.32 9.83 2.59
C ILE A 26 0.01 9.77 3.33
N VAL A 27 0.22 10.74 4.23
CA VAL A 27 1.48 10.86 4.98
C VAL A 27 1.26 10.32 6.38
N GLN A 28 2.01 9.28 6.75
CA GLN A 28 1.94 8.68 8.08
C GLN A 28 2.18 9.73 9.17
N GLY A 29 1.30 9.75 10.17
CA GLY A 29 1.33 10.74 11.26
C GLY A 29 0.63 12.06 10.97
N ASN A 30 0.16 12.29 9.73
CA ASN A 30 -0.54 13.52 9.36
C ASN A 30 -2.07 13.31 9.30
N ASN A 31 -2.72 13.36 10.45
CA ASN A 31 -4.17 13.15 10.56
C ASN A 31 -4.99 14.22 9.82
N ALA A 32 -4.49 15.46 9.72
CA ALA A 32 -5.17 16.54 9.02
C ALA A 32 -5.21 16.29 7.50
N LEU A 33 -4.09 15.82 6.92
CA LEU A 33 -4.04 15.46 5.50
C LEU A 33 -4.92 14.24 5.20
N LEU A 34 -4.94 13.24 6.10
CA LEU A 34 -5.83 12.09 5.97
C LEU A 34 -7.31 12.53 5.97
N ALA A 35 -7.71 13.41 6.89
CA ALA A 35 -9.07 13.92 6.98
C ALA A 35 -9.48 14.79 5.77
N ALA A 36 -8.51 15.44 5.10
CA ALA A 36 -8.73 16.20 3.88
C ALA A 36 -8.69 15.35 2.59
N SER A 37 -8.35 14.06 2.70
CA SER A 37 -8.32 13.12 1.57
C SER A 37 -9.70 12.51 1.30
N ASN A 38 -9.81 11.74 0.22
CA ASN A 38 -11.00 10.99 -0.15
C ASN A 38 -11.10 9.63 0.57
N PHE A 39 -10.20 9.33 1.52
CA PHE A 39 -10.19 8.04 2.20
C PHE A 39 -11.46 7.86 3.03
N ASP A 40 -12.16 6.74 2.81
CA ASP A 40 -13.35 6.39 3.58
C ASP A 40 -13.10 5.12 4.41
N PRO A 41 -13.08 5.18 5.74
CA PRO A 41 -12.81 4.02 6.60
C PRO A 41 -13.86 2.90 6.50
N ASN A 42 -15.04 3.19 5.96
CA ASN A 42 -16.12 2.21 5.78
C ASN A 42 -16.00 1.42 4.48
N LYS A 43 -15.15 1.88 3.55
CA LYS A 43 -14.93 1.21 2.27
C LYS A 43 -13.83 0.15 2.38
N ARG A 44 -13.93 -0.86 1.52
CA ARG A 44 -12.85 -1.84 1.34
C ARG A 44 -11.58 -1.10 0.89
N THR A 45 -10.44 -1.46 1.46
CA THR A 45 -9.15 -0.86 1.14
C THR A 45 -8.24 -1.88 0.47
N ILE A 46 -7.80 -1.57 -0.75
CA ILE A 46 -6.89 -2.41 -1.53
C ILE A 46 -5.48 -1.81 -1.41
N ILE A 47 -4.52 -2.59 -0.93
CA ILE A 47 -3.12 -2.19 -0.82
C ILE A 47 -2.35 -2.85 -1.96
N LEU A 48 -1.73 -2.05 -2.83
CA LEU A 48 -0.93 -2.52 -3.96
C LEU A 48 0.55 -2.29 -3.70
N ILE A 49 1.37 -3.35 -3.76
CA ILE A 49 2.81 -3.30 -3.50
C ILE A 49 3.58 -3.82 -4.72
N HIS A 50 4.34 -2.93 -5.37
CA HIS A 50 5.14 -3.30 -6.53
C HIS A 50 6.40 -4.12 -6.17
N GLY A 51 7.06 -4.67 -7.19
CA GLY A 51 8.26 -5.50 -7.06
C GLY A 51 9.59 -4.75 -7.18
N PHE A 52 10.66 -5.52 -7.38
CA PHE A 52 12.03 -5.02 -7.59
C PHE A 52 12.12 -4.01 -8.75
N LEU A 53 12.91 -2.94 -8.57
CA LEU A 53 13.05 -1.82 -9.51
C LEU A 53 11.73 -1.11 -9.89
N GLY A 54 10.63 -1.43 -9.21
CA GLY A 54 9.35 -0.78 -9.43
C GLY A 54 9.25 0.58 -8.74
N ASN A 55 8.12 1.22 -9.00
CA ASN A 55 7.64 2.49 -8.45
C ASN A 55 6.14 2.61 -8.73
N ILE A 56 5.52 3.75 -8.41
CA ILE A 56 4.12 4.03 -8.67
C ILE A 56 3.68 3.79 -10.13
N LEU A 57 4.54 4.08 -11.12
CA LEU A 57 4.23 3.95 -12.55
C LEU A 57 4.43 2.52 -13.10
N SER A 58 4.76 1.56 -12.24
CA SER A 58 4.93 0.16 -12.67
C SER A 58 3.65 -0.37 -13.32
N GLY A 59 3.78 -1.16 -14.39
CA GLY A 59 2.65 -1.70 -15.17
C GLY A 59 1.59 -2.41 -14.33
N PHE A 60 2.03 -3.07 -13.25
CA PHE A 60 1.17 -3.66 -12.22
C PHE A 60 0.16 -2.64 -11.64
N ASN A 61 0.60 -1.44 -11.27
CA ASN A 61 -0.26 -0.40 -10.72
C ASN A 61 -1.15 0.23 -11.80
N THR A 62 -0.60 0.50 -12.99
CA THR A 62 -1.34 1.15 -14.09
C THR A 62 -2.51 0.31 -14.60
N VAL A 63 -2.45 -1.02 -14.41
CA VAL A 63 -3.55 -1.94 -14.75
C VAL A 63 -4.50 -2.11 -13.58
N LEU A 64 -3.99 -2.34 -12.36
CA LEU A 64 -4.83 -2.72 -11.23
C LEU A 64 -5.60 -1.56 -10.61
N VAL A 65 -5.01 -0.36 -10.51
CA VAL A 65 -5.70 0.83 -9.97
C VAL A 65 -7.02 1.08 -10.73
N PRO A 66 -7.03 1.26 -12.06
CA PRO A 66 -8.30 1.49 -12.76
C PRO A 66 -9.23 0.29 -12.67
N ALA A 67 -8.72 -0.95 -12.69
CA ALA A 67 -9.57 -2.14 -12.57
C ALA A 67 -10.33 -2.18 -11.23
N PHE A 68 -9.68 -1.90 -10.10
CA PHE A 68 -10.33 -1.88 -8.79
C PHE A 68 -11.31 -0.71 -8.65
N ILE A 69 -10.96 0.48 -9.15
CA ILE A 69 -11.83 1.66 -9.10
C ILE A 69 -13.08 1.48 -9.98
N LEU A 70 -12.96 0.80 -11.13
CA LEU A 70 -14.10 0.46 -11.99
C LEU A 70 -14.98 -0.64 -11.38
N ALA A 71 -14.38 -1.62 -10.70
CA ALA A 71 -15.11 -2.77 -10.15
C ALA A 71 -15.93 -2.44 -8.89
N GLY A 72 -15.60 -1.38 -8.15
CA GLY A 72 -16.29 -1.09 -6.90
C GLY A 72 -16.01 0.30 -6.34
N ASP A 73 -16.73 0.67 -5.27
CA ASP A 73 -16.42 1.88 -4.50
C ASP A 73 -15.45 1.52 -3.38
N VAL A 74 -14.16 1.69 -3.65
CA VAL A 74 -13.06 1.23 -2.79
C VAL A 74 -12.00 2.32 -2.63
N ASN A 75 -11.22 2.21 -1.56
CA ASN A 75 -9.94 2.91 -1.45
C ASN A 75 -8.88 2.03 -2.11
N VAL A 76 -8.08 2.58 -3.02
CA VAL A 76 -6.88 1.89 -3.54
C VAL A 76 -5.67 2.68 -3.10
N ILE A 77 -4.80 2.07 -2.31
CA ILE A 77 -3.55 2.68 -1.85
C ILE A 77 -2.38 1.95 -2.50
N VAL A 78 -1.65 2.66 -3.36
CA VAL A 78 -0.41 2.17 -3.95
C VAL A 78 0.75 2.52 -3.02
N VAL A 79 1.56 1.52 -2.67
CA VAL A 79 2.80 1.69 -1.92
C VAL A 79 3.95 1.84 -2.91
N ASP A 80 4.51 3.05 -3.00
CA ASP A 80 5.76 3.31 -3.72
C ASP A 80 6.94 3.23 -2.75
N TRP A 81 7.73 2.17 -2.90
CA TRP A 81 8.98 1.95 -2.16
C TRP A 81 10.19 2.01 -3.11
N GLY A 82 10.05 2.69 -4.26
CA GLY A 82 11.02 2.74 -5.35
C GLY A 82 12.42 3.20 -4.92
N LYS A 83 12.51 4.09 -3.93
CA LYS A 83 13.78 4.51 -3.33
C LYS A 83 14.55 3.35 -2.70
N GLY A 84 13.86 2.33 -2.19
CA GLY A 84 14.46 1.10 -1.65
C GLY A 84 14.49 -0.08 -2.63
N ALA A 85 13.71 -0.02 -3.71
CA ALA A 85 13.43 -1.15 -4.61
C ALA A 85 14.60 -1.61 -5.47
N HIS A 86 15.68 -0.83 -5.56
CA HIS A 86 16.92 -1.20 -6.24
C HIS A 86 17.76 -2.22 -5.46
N LEU A 87 17.44 -2.47 -4.17
CA LEU A 87 18.10 -3.47 -3.34
C LEU A 87 17.04 -4.39 -2.75
N GLY A 88 16.94 -5.62 -3.28
CA GLY A 88 15.87 -6.57 -2.94
C GLY A 88 15.71 -6.84 -1.42
N PHE A 89 16.79 -6.77 -0.65
CA PHE A 89 16.74 -6.97 0.81
C PHE A 89 15.99 -5.87 1.57
N ASN A 90 15.81 -4.68 0.98
CA ASN A 90 14.99 -3.61 1.56
C ASN A 90 13.50 -3.92 1.56
N GLY A 91 13.05 -4.94 0.81
CA GLY A 91 11.65 -5.38 0.83
C GLY A 91 11.18 -5.73 2.24
N ILE A 92 12.03 -6.36 3.06
CA ILE A 92 11.65 -6.75 4.43
C ILE A 92 11.36 -5.52 5.30
N SER A 93 12.25 -4.53 5.28
CA SER A 93 12.08 -3.31 6.07
C SER A 93 10.93 -2.45 5.56
N SER A 94 10.74 -2.39 4.23
CA SER A 94 9.59 -1.75 3.59
C SER A 94 8.27 -2.38 4.05
N GLY A 95 8.09 -3.70 3.93
CA GLY A 95 6.86 -4.38 4.35
C GLY A 95 6.53 -4.17 5.83
N ARG A 96 7.54 -4.12 6.71
CA ARG A 96 7.32 -3.77 8.13
C ARG A 96 6.83 -2.34 8.32
N SER A 97 7.34 -1.40 7.53
CA SER A 97 6.88 -0.01 7.55
C SER A 97 5.45 0.13 7.03
N VAL A 98 5.09 -0.57 5.95
CA VAL A 98 3.71 -0.64 5.46
C VAL A 98 2.75 -1.16 6.54
N GLY A 99 3.16 -2.16 7.32
CA GLY A 99 2.38 -2.62 8.47
C GLY A 99 2.17 -1.53 9.55
N ARG A 100 3.20 -0.72 9.85
CA ARG A 100 3.07 0.43 10.76
C ARG A 100 2.15 1.51 10.19
N PHE A 101 2.26 1.79 8.90
CA PHE A 101 1.38 2.72 8.19
C PHE A 101 -0.09 2.31 8.31
N ILE A 102 -0.42 1.04 8.03
CA ILE A 102 -1.80 0.54 8.13
C ILE A 102 -2.32 0.61 9.57
N ASN A 103 -1.47 0.30 10.56
CA ASN A 103 -1.85 0.44 11.97
C ASN A 103 -2.18 1.90 12.33
N TRP A 104 -1.35 2.85 11.91
CA TRP A 104 -1.65 4.27 12.09
C TRP A 104 -2.91 4.69 11.34
N LEU A 105 -3.09 4.25 10.09
CA LEU A 105 -4.25 4.57 9.26
C LEU A 105 -5.54 4.14 9.98
N ASN A 106 -5.58 2.89 10.45
CA ASN A 106 -6.72 2.36 11.20
C ASN A 106 -6.98 3.13 12.51
N GLN A 107 -5.92 3.49 13.25
CA GLN A 107 -6.05 4.28 14.48
C GLN A 107 -6.58 5.70 14.21
N ALA A 108 -6.13 6.33 13.14
CA ALA A 108 -6.49 7.69 12.79
C ALA A 108 -7.87 7.81 12.13
N SER A 109 -8.28 6.80 11.36
CA SER A 109 -9.55 6.84 10.61
C SER A 109 -10.67 5.99 11.20
N GLY A 110 -10.37 5.05 12.09
CA GLY A 110 -11.31 4.03 12.55
C GLY A 110 -11.56 2.89 11.56
N ALA A 111 -10.72 2.75 10.53
CA ALA A 111 -10.87 1.67 9.54
C ALA A 111 -10.62 0.29 10.17
N ASN A 112 -11.39 -0.71 9.74
CA ASN A 112 -11.18 -2.10 10.15
C ASN A 112 -10.21 -2.80 9.20
N VAL A 113 -9.14 -3.37 9.76
CA VAL A 113 -8.14 -4.16 9.03
C VAL A 113 -8.74 -5.36 8.28
N GLU A 114 -9.88 -5.89 8.73
CA GLU A 114 -10.59 -6.98 8.04
C GLU A 114 -11.13 -6.54 6.68
N ASN A 115 -11.31 -5.23 6.44
CA ASN A 115 -11.73 -4.71 5.14
C ASN A 115 -10.57 -4.53 4.14
N TYR A 116 -9.39 -5.07 4.44
CA TYR A 116 -8.21 -4.91 3.59
C TYR A 116 -8.00 -6.12 2.66
N HIS A 117 -7.59 -5.82 1.43
CA HIS A 117 -7.00 -6.77 0.49
C HIS A 117 -5.59 -6.30 0.16
N ILE A 118 -4.58 -7.08 0.51
CA ILE A 118 -3.19 -6.74 0.25
C ILE A 118 -2.71 -7.58 -0.93
N LEU A 119 -2.26 -6.88 -1.98
CA LEU A 119 -1.80 -7.48 -3.24
C LEU A 119 -0.37 -7.05 -3.52
N GLY A 120 0.51 -8.03 -3.70
CA GLY A 120 1.93 -7.80 -3.93
C GLY A 120 2.45 -8.54 -5.15
N TYR A 121 3.33 -7.90 -5.91
CA TYR A 121 3.99 -8.49 -7.09
C TYR A 121 5.48 -8.74 -6.85
N SER A 122 5.99 -9.93 -7.17
CA SER A 122 7.41 -10.29 -6.98
C SER A 122 7.88 -10.06 -5.54
N VAL A 123 8.90 -9.24 -5.31
CA VAL A 123 9.34 -8.85 -3.95
C VAL A 123 8.18 -8.24 -3.14
N GLY A 124 7.24 -7.57 -3.80
CA GLY A 124 6.01 -7.05 -3.19
C GLY A 124 5.11 -8.15 -2.62
N ALA A 125 5.14 -9.38 -3.16
CA ALA A 125 4.38 -10.51 -2.60
C ALA A 125 4.94 -10.95 -1.24
N HIS A 126 6.27 -10.97 -1.09
CA HIS A 126 6.90 -11.19 0.21
C HIS A 126 6.58 -10.05 1.20
N GLN A 127 6.55 -8.79 0.71
CA GLN A 127 6.11 -7.66 1.53
C GLN A 127 4.66 -7.83 1.98
N ALA A 128 3.75 -8.24 1.10
CA ALA A 128 2.37 -8.51 1.46
C ALA A 128 2.28 -9.53 2.60
N GLY A 129 3.05 -10.63 2.54
CA GLY A 129 3.11 -11.61 3.63
C GLY A 129 3.63 -11.03 4.95
N ILE A 130 4.66 -10.17 4.89
CA ILE A 130 5.19 -9.46 6.07
C ILE A 130 4.12 -8.51 6.65
N VAL A 131 3.42 -7.76 5.80
CA VAL A 131 2.34 -6.86 6.22
C VAL A 131 1.21 -7.67 6.88
N GLY A 132 0.78 -8.77 6.24
CA GLY A 132 -0.23 -9.67 6.82
C GLY A 132 0.16 -10.17 8.20
N ARG A 133 1.43 -10.56 8.39
CA ARG A 133 1.97 -10.95 9.70
C ARG A 133 1.97 -9.79 10.70
N SER A 134 2.36 -8.58 10.28
CA SER A 134 2.34 -7.38 11.13
C SER A 134 0.92 -6.99 11.57
N LEU A 135 -0.09 -7.38 10.79
CA LEU A 135 -1.50 -7.17 11.07
C LEU A 135 -2.16 -8.39 11.75
N LEU A 136 -1.37 -9.29 12.32
CA LEU A 136 -1.82 -10.50 13.03
C LEU A 136 -2.69 -11.45 12.17
N GLY A 137 -2.50 -11.44 10.85
CA GLY A 137 -3.28 -12.27 9.92
C GLY A 137 -4.74 -11.85 9.78
N ARG A 138 -5.11 -10.65 10.23
CA ARG A 138 -6.47 -10.13 10.18
C ARG A 138 -6.96 -9.59 8.82
N PRO A 139 -6.12 -9.19 7.84
CA PRO A 139 -6.61 -8.80 6.53
C PRO A 139 -7.41 -9.95 5.88
N SER A 140 -8.58 -9.65 5.31
CA SER A 140 -9.46 -10.68 4.72
C SER A 140 -8.83 -11.37 3.50
N TYR A 141 -8.03 -10.65 2.72
CA TYR A 141 -7.43 -11.21 1.51
C TYR A 141 -5.95 -10.83 1.39
N LEU A 142 -5.14 -11.82 1.07
CA LEU A 142 -3.73 -11.70 0.71
C LEU A 142 -3.52 -12.36 -0.65
N THR A 143 -2.97 -11.62 -1.61
CA THR A 143 -2.67 -12.17 -2.95
C THR A 143 -1.25 -11.84 -3.35
N GLY A 144 -0.43 -12.87 -3.58
CA GLY A 144 0.91 -12.75 -4.13
C GLY A 144 0.92 -13.14 -5.61
N MET A 145 1.49 -12.30 -6.46
CA MET A 145 1.65 -12.57 -7.89
C MET A 145 3.15 -12.67 -8.23
N GLU A 146 3.56 -13.80 -8.80
CA GLU A 146 4.94 -14.11 -9.18
C GLU A 146 5.97 -14.04 -8.03
N THR A 147 5.89 -14.91 -7.01
CA THR A 147 6.89 -14.95 -5.93
C THR A 147 8.24 -15.47 -6.46
N THR A 148 9.17 -14.58 -6.76
CA THR A 148 10.56 -14.97 -7.07
C THR A 148 11.24 -15.44 -5.79
N ALA A 149 11.59 -16.72 -5.74
CA ALA A 149 12.37 -17.36 -4.68
C ALA A 149 13.85 -16.95 -4.74
#